data_AF-A0A2U9BU64-F1
#
_entry.id   AF-A0A2U9BU64-F1
#
_cell.length_a   1.000
_cell.length_b   1.000
_cell.length_c   1.000
_cell.angle_alpha   90.00
_cell.angle_beta   90.00
_cell.angle_gamma   90.00
#
_symmetry.space_group_name_H-M   'P 1'
#
loop_
_entity.id
_entity.type
_entity.pdbx_description
1 polymer ?
#
loop_
_entity_poly.entity_id
_entity_poly.type
_entity_poly.pdbx_seq_one_letter_code
_entity_poly.pdbx_strand_id
1 'polypeptide(L)'
;MQQQAVQVQVQAVQTEDATEESGVNTEPDWESQALMDKLESLRVKLQLNNSKAARKNFLSKKQEMSSEKNRAEEERNRLAKELEEGERRLAALAEEQSEEQRRWQEELDELRREMERLRKEAREAEQLASQDENAAVEMQRDVAMTRIEAWLRELAQYLSALRAEFPQQFPYERLKWEKKEAAVRRSQAELQSRFQDVLQQLRQGAELESLPRINVPSLPQVPTVRDTMSSMTSESRAGREPVRPLGTSNRPDAQQTR
;
A
#
# COMPACT_ATOMS: atom_id res chain seq x y z
N MET A 1 -71.99 -27.24 26.30
CA MET A 1 -71.61 -28.27 27.29
C MET A 1 -70.94 -27.53 28.44
N GLN A 2 -71.33 -27.59 29.71
CA GLN A 2 -72.25 -28.42 30.47
C GLN A 2 -72.82 -27.51 31.57
N GLN A 3 -74.14 -27.56 31.75
CA GLN A 3 -74.78 -27.13 32.99
C GLN A 3 -74.53 -28.23 34.04
N GLN A 4 -74.24 -27.86 35.28
CA GLN A 4 -74.53 -28.71 36.43
C GLN A 4 -75.17 -27.87 37.53
N ALA A 5 -76.50 -28.01 37.60
CA ALA A 5 -77.31 -27.72 38.76
C ALA A 5 -77.20 -28.90 39.74
N VAL A 6 -76.98 -28.61 41.03
CA VAL A 6 -77.11 -29.58 42.13
C VAL A 6 -77.85 -28.82 43.24
N GLN A 7 -79.17 -28.91 43.26
CA GLN A 7 -80.00 -29.81 44.06
C GLN A 7 -80.11 -29.35 45.53
N VAL A 8 -81.22 -28.64 45.79
CA VAL A 8 -81.70 -28.23 47.12
C VAL A 8 -82.33 -29.45 47.80
N GLN A 9 -81.93 -29.74 49.03
CA GLN A 9 -82.60 -30.72 49.88
C GLN A 9 -83.42 -29.96 50.94
N VAL A 10 -84.73 -29.85 50.69
CA VAL A 10 -85.71 -29.36 51.66
C VAL A 10 -86.16 -30.56 52.48
N GLN A 11 -85.84 -30.58 53.78
CA GLN A 11 -86.50 -31.45 54.74
C GLN A 11 -87.62 -30.65 55.40
N ALA A 12 -88.86 -30.94 54.99
CA ALA A 12 -90.07 -30.58 55.71
C ALA A 12 -90.26 -31.60 56.84
N VAL A 13 -90.24 -31.14 58.09
CA VAL A 13 -90.78 -31.88 59.23
C VAL A 13 -92.02 -31.12 59.66
N GLN A 14 -93.17 -31.68 59.29
CA GLN A 14 -94.47 -31.37 59.87
C GLN A 14 -94.80 -32.51 60.84
N THR A 15 -95.11 -32.17 62.09
CA THR A 15 -96.08 -32.91 62.91
C THR A 15 -96.78 -31.92 63.84
N GLU A 16 -98.08 -31.82 63.59
CA GLU A 16 -99.23 -31.28 64.33
C GLU A 16 -99.10 -31.36 65.87
N ASP A 17 -99.42 -30.30 66.61
CA ASP A 17 -100.74 -29.76 67.00
C ASP A 17 -101.39 -30.55 68.15
N ALA A 18 -101.37 -29.93 69.33
CA ALA A 18 -102.32 -30.16 70.42
C ALA A 18 -102.23 -28.97 71.41
N THR A 19 -103.29 -28.16 71.34
CA THR A 19 -103.72 -27.07 72.21
C THR A 19 -103.83 -27.54 73.67
N GLU A 20 -103.32 -26.81 74.67
CA GLU A 20 -104.01 -25.91 75.63
C GLU A 20 -103.04 -25.90 76.86
N GLU A 21 -102.80 -24.86 77.67
CA GLU A 21 -103.63 -23.77 78.18
C GLU A 21 -102.77 -22.54 78.56
N SER A 22 -103.39 -21.37 78.38
CA SER A 22 -103.53 -20.29 79.36
C SER A 22 -102.39 -20.03 80.36
N GLY A 23 -101.75 -18.87 80.18
CA GLY A 23 -100.86 -18.26 81.16
C GLY A 23 -100.38 -16.89 80.71
N VAL A 24 -101.31 -15.99 80.39
CA VAL A 24 -101.02 -14.57 80.13
C VAL A 24 -100.52 -13.95 81.44
N ASN A 25 -99.26 -13.53 81.49
CA ASN A 25 -98.80 -12.58 82.48
C ASN A 25 -98.04 -11.46 81.76
N THR A 26 -98.68 -10.30 81.71
CA THR A 26 -98.21 -9.09 81.05
C THR A 26 -97.39 -8.26 82.04
N GLU A 27 -96.27 -7.73 81.53
CA GLU A 27 -95.26 -6.82 82.09
C GLU A 27 -94.00 -7.44 82.70
N PRO A 28 -92.80 -7.06 82.18
CA PRO A 28 -92.47 -5.66 81.89
C PRO A 28 -92.06 -5.35 80.44
N ASP A 29 -92.84 -4.49 79.78
CA ASP A 29 -92.47 -3.83 78.51
C ASP A 29 -91.19 -2.96 78.65
N TRP A 30 -90.86 -2.52 79.87
CA TRP A 30 -89.68 -1.70 80.13
C TRP A 30 -88.35 -2.45 79.98
N GLU A 31 -88.31 -3.75 80.29
CA GLU A 31 -87.10 -4.58 80.10
C GLU A 31 -86.86 -4.85 78.61
N SER A 32 -87.94 -5.15 77.88
CA SER A 32 -87.93 -5.28 76.42
C SER A 32 -87.50 -3.98 75.74
N GLN A 33 -88.06 -2.84 76.17
CA GLN A 33 -87.69 -1.52 75.66
C GLN A 33 -86.22 -1.15 75.98
N ALA A 34 -85.74 -1.45 77.18
CA ALA A 34 -84.35 -1.21 77.56
C ALA A 34 -83.37 -2.07 76.75
N LEU A 35 -83.73 -3.32 76.44
CA LEU A 35 -82.97 -4.19 75.55
C LEU A 35 -82.95 -3.66 74.11
N MET A 36 -84.08 -3.15 73.61
CA MET A 36 -84.17 -2.53 72.28
C MET A 36 -83.31 -1.26 72.18
N ASP A 37 -83.37 -0.38 73.16
CA ASP A 37 -82.53 0.83 73.21
C ASP A 37 -81.04 0.49 73.26
N LYS A 38 -80.68 -0.60 73.96
CA LYS A 38 -79.31 -1.11 74.00
C LYS A 38 -78.86 -1.65 72.65
N LEU A 39 -79.71 -2.42 71.96
CA LEU A 39 -79.45 -2.93 70.61
C LEU A 39 -79.26 -1.78 69.62
N GLU A 40 -80.12 -0.76 69.67
CA GLU A 40 -80.00 0.41 68.80
C GLU A 40 -78.73 1.22 69.10
N SER A 41 -78.39 1.41 70.39
CA SER A 41 -77.12 2.04 70.78
C SER A 41 -75.89 1.26 70.28
N LEU A 42 -75.91 -0.07 70.37
CA LEU A 42 -74.86 -0.94 69.86
C LEU A 42 -74.78 -0.88 68.33
N ARG A 43 -75.92 -0.84 67.63
CA ARG A 43 -76.01 -0.67 66.18
C ARG A 43 -75.38 0.65 65.74
N VAL A 44 -75.74 1.78 66.36
CA VAL A 44 -75.17 3.09 66.06
C VAL A 44 -73.67 3.12 66.33
N LYS A 45 -73.20 2.54 67.45
CA LYS A 45 -71.77 2.44 67.76
C LYS A 45 -71.02 1.58 66.74
N LEU A 46 -71.61 0.48 66.29
CA LEU A 46 -71.02 -0.37 65.24
C LEU A 46 -70.95 0.37 63.91
N GLN A 47 -71.99 1.10 63.52
CA GLN A 47 -72.00 1.92 62.30
C GLN A 47 -70.94 3.04 62.35
N LEU A 48 -70.84 3.76 63.47
CA LEU A 48 -69.82 4.79 63.67
C LEU A 48 -68.41 4.21 63.71
N ASN A 49 -68.22 3.03 64.32
CA ASN A 49 -66.94 2.33 64.35
C ASN A 49 -66.53 1.88 62.94
N ASN A 50 -67.45 1.30 62.18
CA ASN A 50 -67.23 0.89 60.79
C ASN A 50 -66.88 2.10 59.91
N SER A 51 -67.63 3.19 60.01
CA SER A 51 -67.35 4.45 59.30
C SER A 51 -65.97 5.03 59.62
N LYS A 52 -65.56 5.02 60.90
CA LYS A 52 -64.22 5.44 61.33
C LYS A 52 -63.12 4.52 60.78
N ALA A 53 -63.33 3.20 60.82
CA ALA A 53 -62.40 2.23 60.24
C ALA A 53 -62.25 2.41 58.73
N ALA A 54 -63.36 2.60 58.00
CA ALA A 54 -63.36 2.89 56.57
C ALA A 54 -62.61 4.18 56.23
N ARG A 55 -62.81 5.26 57.00
CA ARG A 55 -62.09 6.53 56.81
C ARG A 55 -60.58 6.38 57.07
N LYS A 56 -60.20 5.65 58.12
CA LYS A 56 -58.78 5.34 58.43
C LYS A 56 -58.14 4.54 57.29
N ASN A 57 -58.82 3.50 56.80
CA ASN A 57 -58.35 2.68 55.69
C ASN A 57 -58.21 3.51 54.41
N PHE A 58 -59.17 4.37 54.11
CA PHE A 58 -59.10 5.27 52.95
C PHE A 58 -57.90 6.23 53.04
N LEU A 59 -57.68 6.86 54.21
CA LEU A 59 -56.52 7.74 54.42
C LEU A 59 -55.21 6.98 54.30
N SER A 60 -55.12 5.79 54.89
CA SER A 60 -53.94 4.92 54.78
C SER A 60 -53.67 4.55 53.33
N LYS A 61 -54.71 4.17 52.57
CA LYS A 61 -54.54 3.80 51.16
C LYS A 61 -54.16 4.99 50.30
N LYS A 62 -54.73 6.17 50.57
CA LYS A 62 -54.34 7.43 49.90
C LYS A 62 -52.87 7.76 50.16
N GLN A 63 -52.39 7.60 51.39
CA GLN A 63 -50.98 7.81 51.74
C GLN A 63 -50.07 6.79 51.06
N GLU A 64 -50.44 5.50 51.06
CA GLU A 64 -49.71 4.44 50.37
C GLU A 64 -49.60 4.74 48.87
N MET A 65 -50.72 5.04 48.20
CA MET A 65 -50.76 5.41 46.79
C MET A 65 -49.92 6.66 46.48
N SER A 66 -49.92 7.65 47.37
CA SER A 66 -49.08 8.84 47.22
C SER A 66 -47.59 8.50 47.34
N SER A 67 -47.21 7.62 48.28
CA SER A 67 -45.82 7.18 48.42
C SER A 67 -45.37 6.37 47.21
N GLU A 68 -46.26 5.52 46.68
CA GLU A 68 -45.97 4.69 45.51
C GLU A 68 -45.84 5.53 44.24
N LYS A 69 -46.71 6.53 44.07
CA LYS A 69 -46.59 7.50 42.98
C LYS A 69 -45.25 8.22 43.01
N ASN A 70 -44.80 8.66 44.19
CA ASN A 70 -43.52 9.36 44.32
C ASN A 70 -42.34 8.43 43.98
N ARG A 71 -42.34 7.18 44.46
CA ARG A 71 -41.31 6.19 44.10
C ARG A 71 -41.27 5.93 42.60
N ALA A 72 -42.43 5.75 41.97
CA ALA A 72 -42.52 5.54 40.53
C ALA A 72 -42.02 6.77 39.74
N GLU A 73 -42.28 7.98 40.24
CA GLU A 73 -41.78 9.22 39.63
C GLU A 73 -40.26 9.36 39.78
N GLU A 74 -39.70 9.03 40.95
CA GLU A 74 -38.24 8.99 41.17
C GLU A 74 -37.55 7.97 40.26
N GLU A 75 -38.07 6.76 40.16
CA GLU A 75 -37.55 5.73 39.25
C GLU A 75 -37.67 6.15 37.78
N ARG A 76 -38.79 6.76 37.37
CA ARG A 76 -38.93 7.31 36.01
C ARG A 76 -37.87 8.37 35.74
N ASN A 77 -37.64 9.28 36.68
CA ASN A 77 -36.65 10.35 36.52
C ASN A 77 -35.21 9.78 36.49
N ARG A 78 -34.93 8.72 37.24
CA ARG A 78 -33.65 8.00 37.21
C ARG A 78 -33.43 7.35 35.84
N LEU A 79 -34.39 6.57 35.35
CA LEU A 79 -34.31 5.91 34.05
C LEU A 79 -34.17 6.92 32.90
N ALA A 80 -34.86 8.06 32.99
CA ALA A 80 -34.72 9.13 32.00
C ALA A 80 -33.29 9.69 31.93
N LYS A 81 -32.62 9.86 33.08
CA LYS A 81 -31.21 10.27 33.11
C LYS A 81 -30.28 9.20 32.56
N GLU A 82 -30.50 7.93 32.93
CA GLU A 82 -29.69 6.81 32.41
C GLU A 82 -29.83 6.69 30.89
N LEU A 83 -31.04 6.90 30.33
CA LEU A 83 -31.28 6.95 28.89
C LEU A 83 -30.54 8.12 28.24
N GLU A 84 -30.66 9.33 28.80
CA GLU A 84 -29.98 10.53 28.28
C GLU A 84 -28.45 10.38 28.31
N GLU A 85 -27.89 9.80 29.37
CA GLU A 85 -26.46 9.48 29.44
C GLU A 85 -26.07 8.42 28.39
N GLY A 86 -26.91 7.42 28.17
CA GLY A 86 -26.72 6.41 27.12
C GLY A 86 -26.70 7.05 25.73
N GLU A 87 -27.67 7.91 25.41
CA GLU A 87 -27.74 8.65 24.15
C GLU A 87 -26.51 9.52 23.94
N ARG A 88 -26.06 10.25 24.96
CA ARG A 88 -24.84 11.06 24.91
C ARG A 88 -23.58 10.23 24.64
N ARG A 89 -23.45 9.06 25.29
CA ARG A 89 -22.31 8.14 25.07
C ARG A 89 -22.32 7.57 23.65
N LEU A 90 -23.50 7.18 23.16
CA LEU A 90 -23.65 6.69 21.78
C LEU A 90 -23.29 7.77 20.76
N ALA A 91 -23.73 9.01 20.97
CA ALA A 91 -23.38 10.13 20.11
C ALA A 91 -21.86 10.40 20.10
N ALA A 92 -21.21 10.37 21.27
CA ALA A 92 -19.76 10.55 21.36
C ALA A 92 -18.98 9.46 20.61
N LEU A 93 -19.37 8.19 20.76
CA LEU A 93 -18.75 7.07 20.03
C LEU A 93 -19.00 7.14 18.53
N ALA A 94 -20.19 7.58 18.10
CA ALA A 94 -20.50 7.76 16.68
C ALA A 94 -19.63 8.85 16.06
N GLU A 95 -19.41 9.96 16.77
CA GLU A 95 -18.51 11.03 16.33
C GLU A 95 -17.06 10.52 16.22
N GLU A 96 -16.55 9.85 17.26
CA GLU A 96 -15.20 9.28 17.27
C GLU A 96 -14.99 8.30 16.10
N GLN A 97 -15.94 7.41 15.86
CA GLN A 97 -15.89 6.49 14.72
C GLN A 97 -15.87 7.27 13.39
N SER A 98 -16.69 8.30 13.25
CA SER A 98 -16.75 9.09 12.01
C SER A 98 -15.45 9.87 11.76
N GLU A 99 -14.81 10.37 12.81
CA GLU A 99 -13.50 11.00 12.74
C GLU A 99 -12.40 10.02 12.35
N GLU A 100 -12.38 8.84 12.96
CA GLU A 100 -11.41 7.79 12.63
C GLU A 100 -11.57 7.33 11.18
N GLN A 101 -12.81 7.13 10.73
CA GLN A 101 -13.09 6.81 9.34
C GLN A 101 -12.63 7.92 8.39
N ARG A 102 -12.83 9.20 8.76
CA ARG A 102 -12.33 10.34 7.98
C ARG A 102 -10.80 10.34 7.92
N ARG A 103 -10.11 10.12 9.04
CA ARG A 103 -8.63 10.06 9.09
C ARG A 103 -8.09 8.93 8.21
N TRP A 104 -8.67 7.73 8.28
CA TRP A 104 -8.26 6.63 7.40
C TRP A 104 -8.51 6.94 5.92
N GLN A 105 -9.61 7.60 5.60
CA GLN A 105 -9.89 8.02 4.22
C GLN A 105 -8.85 9.03 3.72
N GLU A 106 -8.49 10.02 4.55
CA GLU A 106 -7.44 10.99 4.25
C GLU A 106 -6.07 10.33 4.06
N GLU A 107 -5.68 9.40 4.94
CA GLU A 107 -4.43 8.64 4.83
C GLU A 107 -4.39 7.76 3.58
N LEU A 108 -5.49 7.10 3.23
CA LEU A 108 -5.59 6.30 2.01
C LEU A 108 -5.45 7.16 0.75
N ASP A 109 -6.07 8.34 0.73
CA ASP A 109 -5.96 9.26 -0.40
C ASP A 109 -4.55 9.85 -0.51
N GLU A 110 -3.89 10.12 0.62
CA GLU A 110 -2.50 10.56 0.62
C GLU A 110 -1.55 9.47 0.10
N LEU A 111 -1.70 8.23 0.56
CA LEU A 111 -0.91 7.10 0.07
C LEU A 111 -1.12 6.85 -1.43
N ARG A 112 -2.34 7.05 -1.94
CA ARG A 112 -2.62 6.95 -3.39
C ARG A 112 -1.89 8.03 -4.17
N ARG A 113 -1.93 9.28 -3.71
CA ARG A 113 -1.18 10.39 -4.34
C ARG A 113 0.31 10.13 -4.33
N GLU A 114 0.85 9.66 -3.21
CA GLU A 114 2.27 9.33 -3.09
C GLU A 114 2.66 8.21 -4.05
N MET A 115 1.86 7.15 -4.14
CA MET A 115 2.09 6.05 -5.07
C MET A 115 2.05 6.52 -6.54
N GLU A 116 1.13 7.41 -6.89
CA GLU A 116 1.07 8.01 -8.23
C GLU A 116 2.29 8.89 -8.53
N ARG A 117 2.73 9.69 -7.56
CA ARG A 117 3.94 10.51 -7.66
C ARG A 117 5.17 9.64 -7.88
N LEU A 118 5.40 8.65 -7.04
CA LEU A 118 6.55 7.75 -7.14
C LEU A 118 6.54 6.97 -8.46
N ARG A 119 5.38 6.53 -8.94
CA ARG A 119 5.26 5.89 -10.26
C ARG A 119 5.64 6.84 -11.39
N LYS A 120 5.25 8.11 -11.30
CA LYS A 120 5.61 9.14 -12.29
C LYS A 120 7.12 9.39 -12.26
N GLU A 121 7.69 9.62 -11.09
CA GLU A 121 9.14 9.84 -10.91
C GLU A 121 9.96 8.65 -11.41
N ALA A 122 9.53 7.41 -11.12
CA ALA A 122 10.20 6.21 -11.62
C ALA A 122 10.19 6.12 -13.15
N ARG A 123 9.05 6.43 -13.80
CA ARG A 123 8.95 6.47 -15.28
C ARG A 123 9.82 7.57 -15.89
N GLU A 124 9.88 8.74 -15.26
CA GLU A 124 10.73 9.84 -15.72
C GLU A 124 12.21 9.49 -15.58
N ALA A 125 12.61 8.85 -14.48
CA ALA A 125 13.96 8.37 -14.27
C ALA A 125 14.37 7.29 -15.28
N GLU A 126 13.48 6.34 -15.57
CA GLU A 126 13.71 5.30 -16.59
C GLU A 126 13.85 5.90 -18.00
N GLN A 127 13.00 6.87 -18.34
CA GLN A 127 13.10 7.59 -19.61
C GLN A 127 14.41 8.37 -19.72
N LEU A 128 14.82 9.06 -18.65
CA LEU A 128 16.07 9.81 -18.63
C LEU A 128 17.28 8.89 -18.76
N ALA A 129 17.32 7.77 -18.02
CA ALA A 129 18.38 6.78 -18.14
C ALA A 129 18.49 6.22 -19.56
N SER A 130 17.36 5.88 -20.19
CA SER A 130 17.33 5.42 -21.58
C SER A 130 17.85 6.48 -22.57
N GLN A 131 17.52 7.77 -22.35
CA GLN A 131 18.03 8.87 -23.16
C GLN A 131 19.54 9.03 -23.00
N ASP A 132 20.05 8.96 -21.77
CA ASP A 132 21.48 9.06 -21.46
C ASP A 132 22.28 7.90 -22.08
N GLU A 133 21.75 6.67 -22.04
CA GLU A 133 22.35 5.51 -22.72
C GLU A 133 22.45 5.73 -24.23
N ASN A 134 21.38 6.22 -24.87
CA ASN A 134 21.40 6.55 -26.29
C ASN A 134 22.43 7.64 -26.61
N ALA A 135 22.47 8.71 -25.81
CA ALA A 135 23.41 9.81 -25.97
C ALA A 135 24.87 9.35 -25.80
N ALA A 136 25.14 8.46 -24.86
CA ALA A 136 26.47 7.90 -24.65
C ALA A 136 26.94 7.08 -25.86
N VAL A 137 26.07 6.25 -26.44
CA VAL A 137 26.38 5.47 -27.66
C VAL A 137 26.56 6.38 -28.88
N GLU A 138 25.75 7.43 -29.02
CA GLU A 138 25.94 8.45 -30.07
C GLU A 138 27.29 9.15 -29.93
N MET A 139 27.69 9.53 -28.71
CA MET A 139 29.00 10.12 -28.46
C MET A 139 30.13 9.14 -28.80
N GLN A 140 30.00 7.85 -28.47
CA GLN A 140 30.98 6.84 -28.83
C GLN A 140 31.13 6.70 -30.36
N ARG A 141 30.00 6.70 -31.08
CA ARG A 141 29.99 6.72 -32.56
C ARG A 141 30.76 7.93 -33.07
N ASP A 142 30.45 9.12 -32.58
CA ASP A 142 31.03 10.38 -33.07
C ASP A 142 32.54 10.44 -32.83
N VAL A 143 33.00 10.00 -31.66
CA VAL A 143 34.44 9.87 -31.35
C VAL A 143 35.12 8.88 -32.30
N ALA A 144 34.51 7.71 -32.54
CA ALA A 144 35.07 6.71 -33.44
C ALA A 144 35.15 7.20 -34.89
N MET A 145 34.09 7.85 -35.39
CA MET A 145 34.04 8.40 -36.75
C MET A 145 35.07 9.53 -36.91
N THR A 146 35.15 10.45 -35.96
CA THR A 146 36.13 11.55 -35.97
C THR A 146 37.57 11.00 -36.02
N ARG A 147 37.86 9.94 -35.27
CA ARG A 147 39.18 9.28 -35.28
C ARG A 147 39.51 8.66 -36.64
N ILE A 148 38.56 7.96 -37.26
CA ILE A 148 38.73 7.37 -38.59
C ILE A 148 38.92 8.47 -39.65
N GLU A 149 38.13 9.54 -39.58
CA GLU A 149 38.23 10.68 -40.51
C GLU A 149 39.56 11.44 -40.37
N ALA A 150 40.06 11.62 -39.14
CA ALA A 150 41.38 12.19 -38.91
C ALA A 150 42.47 11.33 -39.55
N TRP A 151 42.41 10.00 -39.34
CA TRP A 151 43.34 9.06 -39.95
C TRP A 151 43.28 9.07 -41.49
N LEU A 152 42.08 9.12 -42.07
CA LEU A 152 41.91 9.22 -43.53
C LEU A 152 42.51 10.52 -44.08
N ARG A 153 42.37 11.64 -43.35
CA ARG A 153 42.99 12.92 -43.72
C ARG A 153 44.52 12.86 -43.67
N GLU A 154 45.10 12.30 -42.60
CA GLU A 154 46.54 12.10 -42.48
C GLU A 154 47.08 11.22 -43.62
N LEU A 155 46.38 10.12 -43.94
CA LEU A 155 46.77 9.24 -45.02
C LEU A 155 46.70 9.92 -46.39
N ALA A 156 45.67 10.73 -46.62
CA ALA A 156 45.54 11.50 -47.86
C ALA A 156 46.70 12.50 -48.03
N GLN A 157 47.13 13.15 -46.95
CA GLN A 157 48.31 14.03 -46.94
C GLN A 157 49.61 13.27 -47.21
N TYR A 158 49.78 12.10 -46.59
CA TYR A 158 50.96 11.25 -46.84
C TYR A 158 51.04 10.77 -48.30
N LEU A 159 49.92 10.28 -48.85
CA LEU A 159 49.86 9.84 -50.25
C LEU A 159 50.06 11.00 -51.23
N SER A 160 49.57 12.20 -50.92
CA SER A 160 49.79 13.38 -51.77
C SER A 160 51.25 13.83 -51.75
N ALA A 161 51.89 13.84 -50.58
CA ALA A 161 53.31 14.18 -50.44
C ALA A 161 54.22 13.18 -51.19
N LEU A 162 53.95 11.87 -51.09
CA LEU A 162 54.65 10.86 -51.90
C LEU A 162 54.52 11.12 -53.41
N ARG A 163 53.34 11.52 -53.89
CA ARG A 163 53.14 11.82 -55.31
C ARG A 163 53.85 13.09 -55.77
N ALA A 164 53.91 14.12 -54.90
CA ALA A 164 54.50 15.41 -55.23
C ALA A 164 56.03 15.38 -55.17
N GLU A 165 56.58 14.79 -54.10
CA GLU A 165 58.02 14.79 -53.85
C GLU A 165 58.73 13.59 -54.52
N PHE A 166 58.02 12.48 -54.73
CA PHE A 166 58.58 11.22 -55.24
C PHE A 166 57.74 10.57 -56.35
N PRO A 167 57.50 11.23 -57.50
CA PRO A 167 56.51 10.77 -58.48
C PRO A 167 56.79 9.38 -59.08
N GLN A 168 58.07 9.00 -59.20
CA GLN A 168 58.54 7.73 -59.78
C GLN A 168 59.09 6.76 -58.72
N GLN A 169 59.17 7.19 -57.46
CA GLN A 169 59.76 6.41 -56.37
C GLN A 169 58.63 5.99 -55.43
N PHE A 170 58.65 4.73 -54.96
CA PHE A 170 57.66 4.13 -54.05
C PHE A 170 56.26 3.72 -54.61
N PRO A 171 56.14 3.09 -55.80
CA PRO A 171 54.85 2.59 -56.30
C PRO A 171 54.24 1.50 -55.40
N TYR A 172 55.07 0.62 -54.83
CA TYR A 172 54.62 -0.45 -53.94
C TYR A 172 54.06 0.06 -52.60
N GLU A 173 54.74 1.02 -51.97
CA GLU A 173 54.31 1.57 -50.68
C GLU A 173 52.98 2.33 -50.84
N ARG A 174 52.83 3.11 -51.92
CA ARG A 174 51.55 3.74 -52.25
C ARG A 174 50.40 2.74 -52.37
N LEU A 175 50.57 1.70 -53.19
CA LEU A 175 49.51 0.69 -53.40
C LEU A 175 49.14 -0.03 -52.10
N LYS A 176 50.13 -0.30 -51.24
CA LYS A 176 49.92 -0.90 -49.91
C LYS A 176 49.07 0.01 -49.01
N TRP A 177 49.32 1.31 -49.01
CA TRP A 177 48.54 2.28 -48.23
C TRP A 177 47.14 2.53 -48.82
N GLU A 178 47.00 2.58 -50.15
CA GLU A 178 45.69 2.64 -50.83
C GLU A 178 44.82 1.40 -50.49
N LYS A 179 45.42 0.20 -50.40
CA LYS A 179 44.72 -1.01 -49.92
C LYS A 179 44.26 -0.89 -48.47
N LYS A 180 45.10 -0.33 -47.58
CA LYS A 180 44.73 -0.08 -46.18
C LYS A 180 43.61 0.95 -46.06
N GLU A 181 43.66 2.01 -46.86
CA GLU A 181 42.61 3.02 -46.95
C GLU A 181 41.26 2.39 -47.30
N ALA A 182 41.24 1.56 -48.35
CA ALA A 182 40.03 0.83 -48.76
C ALA A 182 39.51 -0.11 -47.67
N ALA A 183 40.41 -0.79 -46.94
CA ALA A 183 40.03 -1.64 -45.82
C ALA A 183 39.42 -0.84 -44.66
N VAL A 184 40.00 0.30 -44.29
CA VAL A 184 39.48 1.18 -43.25
C VAL A 184 38.14 1.78 -43.64
N ARG A 185 37.94 2.18 -44.90
CA ARG A 185 36.63 2.68 -45.37
C ARG A 185 35.52 1.63 -45.30
N ARG A 186 35.81 0.37 -45.66
CA ARG A 186 34.83 -0.72 -45.49
C ARG A 186 34.49 -0.94 -44.02
N SER A 187 35.51 -0.98 -43.18
CA SER A 187 35.37 -1.11 -41.73
C SER A 187 34.57 0.06 -41.11
N GLN A 188 34.77 1.28 -41.59
CA GLN A 188 34.00 2.46 -41.19
C GLN A 188 32.51 2.29 -41.51
N ALA A 189 32.17 1.85 -42.73
CA ALA A 189 30.78 1.63 -43.13
C ALA A 189 30.11 0.52 -42.31
N GLU A 190 30.83 -0.59 -42.06
CA GLU A 190 30.34 -1.68 -41.19
C GLU A 190 30.13 -1.20 -39.75
N LEU A 191 31.08 -0.44 -39.21
CA LEU A 191 30.99 0.12 -37.86
C LEU A 191 29.81 1.09 -37.74
N GLN A 192 29.59 1.93 -38.76
CA GLN A 192 28.46 2.85 -38.82
C GLN A 192 27.12 2.11 -38.79
N SER A 193 26.99 1.05 -39.58
CA SER A 193 25.79 0.19 -39.57
C SER A 193 25.55 -0.39 -38.18
N ARG A 194 26.59 -0.93 -37.52
CA ARG A 194 26.45 -1.51 -36.17
C ARG A 194 26.00 -0.50 -35.12
N PHE A 195 26.56 0.71 -35.13
CA PHE A 195 26.10 1.78 -34.25
C PHE A 195 24.64 2.12 -34.52
N GLN A 196 24.23 2.16 -35.79
CA GLN A 196 22.85 2.46 -36.17
C GLN A 196 21.88 1.37 -35.69
N ASP A 197 22.26 0.10 -35.82
CA ASP A 197 21.47 -1.04 -35.36
C ASP A 197 21.30 -1.04 -33.83
N VAL A 198 22.39 -0.77 -33.09
CA VAL A 198 22.37 -0.69 -31.62
C VAL A 198 21.51 0.48 -31.15
N LEU A 199 21.69 1.66 -31.72
CA LEU A 199 20.86 2.84 -31.38
C LEU A 199 19.38 2.60 -31.70
N GLN A 200 19.08 1.91 -32.81
CA GLN A 200 17.70 1.56 -33.15
C GLN A 200 17.09 0.60 -32.12
N GLN A 201 17.86 -0.38 -31.63
CA GLN A 201 17.39 -1.33 -30.62
C GLN A 201 17.23 -0.67 -29.24
N LEU A 202 18.16 0.20 -28.83
CA LEU A 202 18.03 0.99 -27.60
C LEU A 202 16.77 1.87 -27.61
N ARG A 203 16.48 2.53 -28.73
CA ARG A 203 15.24 3.32 -28.90
C ARG A 203 13.97 2.48 -28.86
N GLN A 204 14.06 1.18 -29.12
CA GLN A 204 12.94 0.22 -28.98
C GLN A 204 12.82 -0.34 -27.56
N GLY A 205 13.71 0.03 -26.64
CA GLY A 205 13.70 -0.42 -25.25
C GLY A 205 14.53 -1.68 -24.98
N ALA A 206 15.45 -2.05 -25.89
CA ALA A 206 16.43 -3.09 -25.57
C ALA A 206 17.44 -2.57 -24.53
N GLU A 207 17.86 -3.42 -23.60
CA GLU A 207 18.87 -3.08 -22.60
C GLU A 207 20.27 -3.10 -23.22
N LEU A 208 21.10 -2.10 -22.93
CA LEU A 208 22.46 -1.99 -23.48
C LEU A 208 23.32 -3.23 -23.22
N GLU A 209 23.15 -3.90 -22.07
CA GLU A 209 23.89 -5.11 -21.70
C GLU A 209 23.57 -6.32 -22.57
N SER A 210 22.35 -6.36 -23.13
CA SER A 210 21.90 -7.43 -24.01
C SER A 210 22.41 -7.27 -25.45
N LEU A 211 22.88 -6.06 -25.81
CA LEU A 211 23.27 -5.73 -27.17
C LEU A 211 24.72 -6.16 -27.49
N PRO A 212 25.02 -6.47 -28.76
CA PRO A 212 26.37 -6.84 -29.17
C PRO A 212 27.33 -5.67 -28.95
N ARG A 213 28.42 -5.93 -28.21
CA ARG A 213 29.45 -4.91 -27.94
C ARG A 213 30.07 -4.38 -29.24
N ILE A 214 30.08 -3.06 -29.36
CA ILE A 214 30.68 -2.37 -30.51
C ILE A 214 32.19 -2.29 -30.30
N ASN A 215 32.93 -3.05 -31.11
CA ASN A 215 34.38 -3.02 -31.12
C ASN A 215 34.88 -1.99 -32.14
N VAL A 216 35.58 -0.96 -31.66
CA VAL A 216 36.23 0.02 -32.54
C VAL A 216 37.53 -0.58 -33.07
N PRO A 217 37.68 -0.71 -34.41
CA PRO A 217 38.86 -1.32 -35.02
C PRO A 217 40.09 -0.45 -34.79
N SER A 218 41.24 -1.09 -34.52
CA SER A 218 42.51 -0.37 -34.38
C SER A 218 42.99 0.12 -35.74
N LEU A 219 43.36 1.41 -35.80
CA LEU A 219 43.85 2.03 -37.03
C LEU A 219 45.38 1.88 -37.13
N PRO A 220 45.93 1.51 -38.30
CA PRO A 220 47.38 1.41 -38.49
C PRO A 220 48.01 2.81 -38.48
N GLN A 221 49.18 3.01 -37.88
CA GLN A 221 49.81 4.34 -37.87
C GLN A 221 50.27 4.78 -39.27
N VAL A 222 49.93 6.00 -39.69
CA VAL A 222 50.39 6.58 -40.96
C VAL A 222 51.85 7.04 -40.79
N PRO A 223 52.81 6.53 -41.57
CA PRO A 223 54.20 6.97 -41.53
C PRO A 223 54.34 8.42 -42.01
N THR A 224 55.38 9.11 -41.57
CA THR A 224 55.77 10.35 -42.24
C THR A 224 56.66 10.05 -43.45
N VAL A 225 56.69 10.96 -44.43
CA VAL A 225 57.51 10.81 -45.64
C VAL A 225 59.00 10.68 -45.29
N ARG A 226 59.43 11.35 -44.22
CA ARG A 226 60.80 11.23 -43.68
C ARG A 226 61.10 9.82 -43.19
N ASP A 227 60.16 9.18 -42.49
CA ASP A 227 60.32 7.81 -41.98
C ASP A 227 60.48 6.81 -43.13
N THR A 228 59.73 7.01 -44.22
CA THR A 228 59.85 6.14 -45.39
C THR A 228 61.20 6.26 -46.10
N MET A 229 61.80 7.44 -46.13
CA MET A 229 63.16 7.63 -46.64
C MET A 229 64.23 7.05 -45.71
N SER A 230 64.07 7.24 -44.39
CA SER A 230 65.00 6.69 -43.39
C SER A 230 64.98 5.16 -43.32
N SER A 231 63.81 4.54 -43.49
CA SER A 231 63.67 3.08 -43.50
C SER A 231 64.37 2.44 -44.71
N MET A 232 64.36 3.10 -45.88
CA MET A 232 64.96 2.53 -47.11
C MET A 232 66.46 2.82 -47.25
N THR A 233 66.94 3.95 -46.72
CA THR A 233 68.39 4.27 -46.69
C THR A 233 69.16 3.39 -45.70
N SER A 234 68.50 2.93 -44.62
CA SER A 234 69.05 1.94 -43.69
C SER A 234 69.03 0.52 -44.27
N GLU A 235 67.99 0.15 -45.02
CA GLU A 235 67.88 -1.15 -45.70
C GLU A 235 68.90 -1.29 -46.85
N SER A 236 69.26 -0.20 -47.54
CA SER A 236 70.36 -0.19 -48.52
C SER A 236 71.77 -0.27 -47.91
N ARG A 237 71.94 -0.01 -46.61
CA ARG A 237 73.25 -0.03 -45.92
C ARG A 237 73.57 -1.38 -45.27
N ALA A 238 72.57 -2.24 -45.04
CA ALA A 238 72.73 -3.56 -44.44
C ALA A 238 73.20 -4.67 -45.41
N GLY A 239 73.38 -4.36 -46.70
CA GLY A 239 73.82 -5.32 -47.74
C GLY A 239 75.33 -5.45 -47.96
N ARG A 240 76.19 -4.85 -47.12
CA ARG A 240 77.64 -5.08 -47.17
C ARG A 240 78.10 -5.85 -45.95
N GLU A 241 78.08 -7.18 -46.05
CA GLU A 241 78.91 -8.03 -45.19
C GLU A 241 80.39 -7.66 -45.38
N PRO A 242 81.14 -7.36 -44.31
CA PRO A 242 82.59 -7.41 -44.36
C PRO A 242 83.03 -8.87 -44.21
N VAL A 243 83.61 -9.40 -45.28
CA VAL A 243 84.37 -10.66 -45.31
C VAL A 243 85.40 -10.64 -44.18
N ARG A 244 85.23 -11.54 -43.20
CA ARG A 244 86.27 -11.82 -42.19
C ARG A 244 87.25 -12.85 -42.75
N PRO A 245 88.56 -12.58 -42.75
CA PRO A 245 89.55 -13.60 -43.12
C PRO A 245 89.77 -14.61 -41.99
N LEU A 246 90.07 -15.84 -42.42
CA LEU A 246 90.49 -16.98 -41.61
C LEU A 246 91.73 -16.65 -40.78
N GLY A 247 91.68 -17.02 -39.50
CA GLY A 247 92.80 -16.97 -38.56
C GLY A 247 92.58 -18.01 -37.46
N THR A 248 93.53 -18.93 -37.36
CA THR A 248 93.51 -20.23 -36.71
C THR A 248 93.66 -20.20 -35.17
N SER A 249 93.16 -21.28 -34.54
CA SER A 249 93.85 -22.05 -33.47
C SER A 249 94.05 -21.40 -32.09
N ASN A 250 93.25 -21.78 -31.09
CA ASN A 250 93.57 -22.87 -30.16
C ASN A 250 92.57 -22.97 -28.99
N ARG A 251 92.24 -24.21 -28.66
CA ARG A 251 91.61 -24.74 -27.42
C ARG A 251 92.64 -24.73 -26.25
N PRO A 252 92.32 -25.24 -25.03
CA PRO A 252 91.05 -25.40 -24.30
C PRO A 252 91.18 -24.97 -22.81
N ASP A 253 90.22 -25.44 -22.01
CA ASP A 253 90.17 -25.59 -20.53
C ASP A 253 89.48 -24.46 -19.76
N ALA A 254 88.78 -24.70 -18.66
CA ALA A 254 88.05 -25.83 -18.08
C ALA A 254 87.39 -25.27 -16.79
N GLN A 255 86.36 -25.94 -16.29
CA GLN A 255 85.81 -25.83 -14.91
C GLN A 255 84.97 -24.56 -14.62
N GLN A 256 83.67 -24.64 -14.26
CA GLN A 256 82.99 -25.33 -13.15
C GLN A 256 83.15 -24.64 -11.80
N THR A 257 82.14 -23.87 -11.41
CA THR A 257 81.65 -23.63 -10.03
C THR A 257 80.31 -22.88 -10.15
N ARG A 258 79.20 -23.53 -9.79
CA ARG A 258 78.44 -23.34 -8.53
C ARG A 258 77.84 -21.96 -8.37
#